data_AF-A0A409VWL4-F1
#
_entry.id   AF-A0A409VWL4-F1
#
_cell.length_a   1.000
_cell.length_b   1.000
_cell.length_c   1.000
_cell.angle_alpha   90.00
_cell.angle_beta   90.00
_cell.angle_gamma   90.00
#
_symmetry.space_group_name_H-M   'P 1'
#
loop_
_entity.id
_entity.type
_entity.pdbx_description
1 polymer ?
#
loop_
_entity_poly.entity_id
_entity_poly.type
_entity_poly.pdbx_seq_one_letter_code
_entity_poly.pdbx_strand_id
1 'polypeptide(L)' 'MSPKQTGPFFQVGDKVIFNADYTTKSQRKVCKGTKGIIEVIQASQFKRGVHYYNIKLSNGTMLYGIDEEYLDYEAPED' A
#
# COMPACT_ATOMS: atom_id res chain seq x y z
N MET A 1 -21.55 -18.45 -6.33
CA MET A 1 -20.46 -17.87 -5.53
C MET A 1 -19.45 -17.28 -6.51
N SER A 2 -19.36 -15.96 -6.61
CA SER A 2 -18.37 -15.32 -7.49
C SER A 2 -16.96 -15.60 -6.95
N PRO A 3 -15.98 -15.96 -7.80
CA PRO A 3 -14.63 -16.26 -7.34
C PRO A 3 -14.05 -15.03 -6.63
N LYS A 4 -13.47 -15.24 -5.44
CA LYS A 4 -12.66 -14.23 -4.75
C LYS A 4 -11.62 -13.70 -5.74
N GLN A 5 -11.73 -12.43 -6.11
CA GLN A 5 -10.74 -11.75 -6.95
C GLN A 5 -9.35 -12.04 -6.38
N THR A 6 -8.56 -12.81 -7.12
CA THR A 6 -7.21 -13.26 -6.71
C THR A 6 -6.17 -12.23 -7.16
N GLY A 7 -6.57 -10.97 -7.24
CA GLY A 7 -5.74 -9.86 -7.71
C GLY A 7 -5.39 -8.91 -6.57
N PRO A 8 -4.39 -8.05 -6.76
CA PRO A 8 -4.06 -6.99 -5.81
C PRO A 8 -5.22 -5.99 -5.70
N PHE A 9 -5.44 -5.48 -4.48
CA PHE A 9 -6.49 -4.48 -4.20
C PHE A 9 -6.22 -3.12 -4.85
N PHE A 10 -4.94 -2.76 -4.96
CA PHE A 10 -4.47 -1.52 -5.58
C PHE A 10 -3.68 -1.84 -6.86
N GLN A 11 -3.58 -0.84 -7.73
CA GLN A 11 -2.82 -0.89 -8.97
C GLN A 11 -1.64 0.10 -8.93
N VAL A 12 -0.64 -0.13 -9.79
CA VAL A 12 0.46 0.83 -9.97
C VAL A 12 -0.11 2.14 -10.50
N GLY A 13 0.25 3.25 -9.86
CA GLY A 13 -0.26 4.59 -10.14
C GLY A 13 -1.40 5.02 -9.21
N ASP A 14 -1.99 4.09 -8.43
CA ASP A 14 -3.05 4.45 -7.49
C ASP A 14 -2.52 5.36 -6.38
N LYS A 15 -3.31 6.39 -6.08
CA LYS A 15 -3.09 7.26 -4.92
C LYS A 15 -3.73 6.63 -3.70
N VAL A 16 -2.92 6.41 -2.68
CA VAL A 16 -3.31 5.76 -1.44
C VAL A 16 -2.97 6.64 -0.25
N ILE A 17 -3.69 6.41 0.84
CA ILE A 17 -3.45 7.05 2.12
C ILE A 17 -3.22 5.98 3.19
N PHE A 18 -2.27 6.22 4.08
CA PHE A 18 -2.03 5.35 5.22
C PHE A 18 -3.17 5.51 6.24
N ASN A 19 -3.90 4.43 6.53
CA ASN A 19 -5.05 4.46 7.42
C ASN A 19 -4.68 4.31 8.91
N ALA A 20 -3.45 3.92 9.20
CA ALA A 20 -2.86 3.75 10.52
C ALA A 20 -1.37 4.13 10.52
N ASP A 21 -0.83 4.38 11.72
CA ASP A 21 0.61 4.54 11.90
C ASP A 21 1.32 3.23 11.55
N TYR A 22 2.30 3.30 10.65
CA TYR A 22 3.05 2.15 10.18
C TYR A 22 4.55 2.34 10.39
N THR A 23 5.25 1.32 10.90
CA THR A 23 6.70 1.32 10.97
C THR A 23 7.26 0.30 10.00
N THR A 24 7.97 0.79 8.98
CA THR A 24 8.60 -0.06 7.96
C THR A 24 9.65 -0.99 8.58
N LYS A 25 10.01 -2.05 7.84
CA LYS A 25 11.14 -2.94 8.21
C LYS A 25 12.46 -2.19 8.41
N SER A 26 12.65 -1.06 7.71
CA SER A 26 13.80 -0.17 7.88
C SER A 26 13.65 0.80 9.05
N GLN A 27 12.72 0.56 9.98
CA GLN A 27 12.43 1.38 11.16
C GLN A 27 12.01 2.83 10.85
N ARG A 28 11.57 3.12 9.62
CA ARG A 28 10.95 4.41 9.30
C ARG A 28 9.50 4.40 9.73
N LYS A 29 9.13 5.36 10.57
CA LYS A 29 7.74 5.61 10.96
C LYS A 29 7.03 6.42 9.88
N VAL A 30 5.85 5.97 9.51
CA VAL A 30 4.90 6.61 8.59
C VAL A 30 3.64 6.86 9.40
N CYS A 31 3.21 8.11 9.46
CA CYS A 31 2.03 8.48 10.24
C CYS A 31 0.75 8.18 9.46
N LYS A 32 -0.33 7.89 10.19
CA LYS A 32 -1.68 7.90 9.62
C LYS A 32 -1.95 9.20 8.87
N GLY A 33 -2.63 9.09 7.73
CA GLY A 33 -2.94 10.21 6.84
C GLY A 33 -1.83 10.56 5.85
N THR A 34 -0.67 9.90 5.92
CA THR A 34 0.39 10.10 4.92
C THR A 34 -0.14 9.62 3.56
N LYS A 35 0.00 10.44 2.53
CA LYS A 35 -0.41 10.12 1.15
C LYS A 35 0.78 9.60 0.35
N GLY A 36 0.53 8.72 -0.60
CA GLY A 36 1.55 8.18 -1.49
C GLY A 36 0.96 7.54 -2.75
N ILE A 37 1.84 7.12 -3.65
CA ILE A 37 1.48 6.50 -4.92
C ILE A 37 2.07 5.09 -4.96
N ILE A 38 1.27 4.12 -5.36
CA ILE A 38 1.73 2.74 -5.55
C ILE A 38 2.64 2.69 -6.79
N GLU A 39 3.90 2.30 -6.61
CA GLU A 39 4.86 2.19 -7.71
C GLU A 39 5.10 0.73 -8.11
N VAL A 40 5.05 -0.20 -7.14
CA VAL A 40 5.32 -1.62 -7.38
C VAL A 40 4.38 -2.46 -6.54
N ILE A 41 3.90 -3.57 -7.12
CA ILE A 41 3.12 -4.59 -6.45
C ILE A 41 3.92 -5.88 -6.46
N GLN A 42 4.07 -6.51 -5.30
CA GLN A 42 4.82 -7.74 -5.10
C GLN A 42 3.89 -8.81 -4.51
N ALA A 43 3.66 -9.90 -5.23
CA ALA A 43 2.94 -11.04 -4.67
C ALA A 43 3.80 -11.75 -3.61
N SER A 44 3.20 -12.07 -2.46
CA SER A 44 3.86 -12.85 -1.43
C SER A 44 4.15 -14.26 -1.93
N GLN A 45 5.43 -14.68 -1.84
CA GLN A 45 5.83 -16.05 -2.17
C GLN A 45 5.38 -17.07 -1.11
N PHE A 46 5.08 -16.60 0.11
CA PHE A 46 4.76 -17.46 1.26
C PHE A 46 3.26 -17.55 1.55
N LYS A 47 2.48 -16.51 1.20
CA LYS A 47 1.03 -16.46 1.46
C LYS A 47 0.30 -16.20 0.15
N ARG A 48 -0.43 -17.21 -0.35
CA ARG A 48 -1.19 -17.12 -1.59
C ARG A 48 -2.32 -16.09 -1.45
N GLY A 49 -2.31 -15.07 -2.32
CA GLY A 49 -3.30 -13.99 -2.33
C GLY A 49 -2.92 -12.74 -1.53
N VAL A 50 -1.78 -12.72 -0.84
CA VAL A 50 -1.26 -11.52 -0.16
C VAL A 50 -0.34 -10.76 -1.11
N HIS A 51 -0.51 -9.45 -1.17
CA HIS A 51 0.32 -8.56 -1.98
C HIS A 51 0.95 -7.49 -1.09
N TYR A 52 2.21 -7.18 -1.38
CA TYR A 52 2.94 -6.08 -0.77
C TYR A 52 3.13 -4.96 -1.78
N TYR A 53 3.13 -3.72 -1.30
CA TYR A 53 3.17 -2.54 -2.13
C TYR A 53 4.41 -1.71 -1.81
N ASN A 54 5.06 -1.19 -2.85
CA ASN A 54 6.04 -0.12 -2.69
C ASN A 54 5.36 1.20 -3.00
N ILE A 55 5.54 2.16 -2.10
CA ILE A 55 4.80 3.41 -2.11
C ILE A 55 5.78 4.57 -2.16
N LYS A 56 5.60 5.43 -3.15
CA LYS A 56 6.33 6.69 -3.25
C LYS A 56 5.53 7.78 -2.58
N LEU A 57 6.07 8.31 -1.50
CA LEU A 57 5.51 9.45 -0.79
C LEU A 57 5.69 10.74 -1.61
N SER A 58 4.87 11.75 -1.34
CA SER A 58 4.94 13.06 -2.02
C SER A 58 6.29 13.76 -1.87
N ASN A 59 7.06 13.46 -0.82
CA ASN A 59 8.41 13.98 -0.62
C ASN A 59 9.50 13.22 -1.40
N GLY A 60 9.12 12.28 -2.27
CA GLY A 60 10.03 11.47 -3.09
C GLY A 60 10.57 10.22 -2.38
N THR A 61 10.23 10.00 -1.10
CA THR A 61 10.69 8.82 -0.36
C THR A 61 9.96 7.56 -0.83
N MET A 62 10.71 6.50 -1.14
CA MET A 62 10.16 5.18 -1.43
C MET A 62 10.07 4.33 -0.16
N LEU A 63 8.89 3.80 0.11
CA LEU A 63 8.61 2.81 1.15
C LEU A 63 8.41 1.45 0.48
N TYR A 64 8.87 0.38 1.14
CA TYR A 64 8.91 -0.95 0.54
C TYR A 64 8.16 -1.97 1.40
N GLY A 65 7.46 -2.89 0.73
CA GLY A 65 6.86 -4.04 1.39
C GLY A 65 5.71 -3.69 2.33
N ILE A 66 4.92 -2.67 1.98
CA ILE A 66 3.75 -2.23 2.76
C ILE A 66 2.61 -3.22 2.54
N ASP A 67 1.98 -3.66 3.61
CA ASP A 67 0.84 -4.58 3.52
C ASP A 67 -0.44 -3.81 3.15
N GLU A 68 -1.37 -4.45 2.44
CA GLU A 68 -2.62 -3.81 2.00
C GLU A 68 -3.44 -3.27 3.18
N GLU A 69 -3.38 -3.93 4.35
CA GLU A 69 -4.19 -3.56 5.52
C GLU A 69 -3.92 -2.13 6.02
N TYR A 70 -2.74 -1.57 5.72
CA TYR A 70 -2.34 -0.23 6.15
C TYR A 70 -2.74 0.87 5.16
N LEU A 71 -3.38 0.50 4.05
CA LEU A 71 -3.65 1.37 2.92
C LEU A 71 -5.14 1.46 2.66
N ASP A 72 -5.61 2.67 2.45
CA ASP A 72 -6.93 2.96 1.90
C ASP A 72 -6.78 3.80 0.62
N TYR A 73 -7.81 3.80 -0.22
CA TYR A 73 -7.89 4.75 -1.31
C TYR A 73 -7.89 6.17 -0.75
N GLU A 74 -7.14 7.08 -1.39
CA GLU A 74 -7.30 8.51 -1.12
C GLU A 74 -8.72 8.90 -1.56
N ALA A 75 -9.62 9.04 -0.57
CA ALA A 75 -10.98 9.50 -0.84
C ALA A 75 -10.93 10.85 -1.55
N PRO A 76 -11.80 11.10 -2.55
CA PRO A 76 -11.91 12.44 -3.12
C PRO A 76 -12.27 13.40 -1.98
N GLU A 77 -11.41 14.38 -1.73
CA GLU A 77 -11.74 15.51 -0.84
C GLU A 77 -12.88 16.28 -1.53
N ASP A 78 -14.08 16.22 -0.94
CA ASP A 78 -15.30 16.94 -1.34
C ASP A 78 -15.13 18.46 -1.16
#